data_AF-A0A345NR56-F1
#
_entry.id   AF-A0A345NR56-F1
#
_cell.length_a   1.000
_cell.length_b   1.000
_cell.length_c   1.000
_cell.angle_alpha   90.00
_cell.angle_beta   90.00
_cell.angle_gamma   90.00
#
_symmetry.space_group_name_H-M   'P 1'
#
loop_
_entity.id
_entity.type
_entity.pdbx_description
1 polymer ?
#
loop_
_entity_poly.entity_id
_entity_poly.type
_entity_poly.pdbx_seq_one_letter_code
_entity_poly.pdbx_strand_id
1 'polypeptide(L)'
;MVDHDDEALNRLRATDPATGSHPDLHTLRRRIAQKAPASQADTATALHDEMFAGPTIRAPWIAAAAVLALGFGAGGYAIGAQQASPAGGTVAAGQGEESASDRGGDSEDPLVGIGGRAVDAGPDSASTTMNADSAAEYAGGDGQAWDPGPVRLVAGAGLPTGHTTGEVRALMSDEDPDAFLTAWAERLSFEGLRPTTPDEQGWFGDDVIYDPDGARILAANVDGTGGALNFNYSDLLADPYCADMYTELPDGEMEQMRKEFTDAFGADVALPDASRCKDVSGPAPSKDDAIAQARDFLATTGLDVSAYELRVPDYQDDSVNQVMVEGWPVDGPRNGQLNVSVTISQQGVTNAYGMLGEMRSLGDYALISATEAVERYGQREFGMEYGITLDEDVESWATDATTMPVEPDFTMPEPLPVEPGMKIPLLLKEKVVTGAELTRGTIWGNTGGPLEVPAWKLTTEDGMHYAVLALADESIDWQSWGD
;
A
#
# COMPACT_ATOMS: atom_id res chain seq x y z
N MET A 1 -5.12 -18.12 -51.80
CA MET A 1 -4.93 -18.92 -50.58
C MET A 1 -4.34 -20.25 -51.02
N VAL A 2 -3.02 -20.32 -51.09
CA VAL A 2 -2.31 -21.58 -51.32
C VAL A 2 -1.67 -21.86 -49.96
N ASP A 3 -2.16 -22.92 -49.33
CA ASP A 3 -1.66 -23.44 -48.06
C ASP A 3 -0.27 -24.01 -48.33
N HIS A 4 0.77 -23.33 -47.86
CA HIS A 4 2.13 -23.87 -47.92
C HIS A 4 2.29 -24.76 -46.69
N ASP A 5 1.93 -26.03 -46.86
CA ASP A 5 2.25 -27.10 -45.91
C ASP A 5 3.76 -27.09 -45.64
N ASP A 6 4.12 -26.79 -44.40
CA ASP A 6 5.47 -26.43 -43.97
C ASP A 6 6.33 -27.69 -43.77
N GLU A 7 6.56 -28.40 -44.87
CA GLU A 7 7.26 -29.69 -44.93
C GLU A 7 8.69 -29.59 -44.37
N ALA A 8 9.30 -28.41 -44.46
CA ALA A 8 10.60 -28.12 -43.88
C ALA A 8 10.57 -28.11 -42.34
N LEU A 9 9.50 -27.55 -41.74
CA LEU A 9 9.31 -27.51 -40.30
C LEU A 9 9.04 -28.90 -39.72
N ASN A 10 8.28 -29.73 -40.45
CA ASN A 10 8.03 -31.11 -40.05
C ASN A 10 9.29 -31.98 -40.12
N ARG A 11 10.16 -31.77 -41.12
CA ARG A 11 11.47 -32.44 -41.17
C ARG A 11 12.38 -32.01 -40.02
N LEU A 12 12.38 -30.74 -39.64
CA LEU A 12 13.17 -30.22 -38.52
C LEU A 12 12.73 -30.85 -37.18
N ARG A 13 11.41 -30.92 -36.93
CA ARG A 13 10.84 -31.56 -35.73
C ARG A 13 11.15 -33.05 -35.67
N ALA A 14 11.12 -33.76 -36.79
CA ALA A 14 11.45 -35.18 -36.86
C ALA A 14 12.94 -35.49 -36.60
N THR A 15 13.83 -34.50 -36.75
CA THR A 15 15.27 -34.64 -36.46
C THR A 15 15.69 -34.16 -35.08
N ASP A 16 14.78 -33.66 -34.23
CA ASP A 16 15.12 -33.21 -32.89
C ASP A 16 15.55 -34.40 -32.00
N PRO A 17 16.84 -34.50 -31.62
CA PRO A 17 17.33 -35.59 -30.78
C PRO A 17 16.77 -35.52 -29.34
N ALA A 18 16.09 -34.45 -28.95
CA ALA A 18 15.42 -34.32 -27.66
C ALA A 18 14.01 -34.93 -27.64
N THR A 19 13.49 -35.36 -28.79
CA THR A 19 12.16 -36.02 -28.87
C THR A 19 12.22 -37.40 -28.21
N GLY A 20 11.84 -37.47 -26.93
CA GLY A 20 11.81 -38.71 -26.14
C GLY A 20 12.85 -38.80 -25.02
N SER A 21 13.71 -37.80 -24.84
CA SER A 21 14.56 -37.69 -23.65
C SER A 21 13.81 -36.94 -22.53
N HIS A 22 13.03 -37.68 -21.74
CA HIS A 22 12.57 -37.16 -20.46
C HIS A 22 13.73 -37.29 -19.45
N PRO A 23 14.37 -36.19 -19.01
CA PRO A 23 15.35 -36.29 -17.94
C PRO A 23 14.69 -36.91 -16.72
N ASP A 24 15.33 -37.92 -16.12
CA ASP A 24 14.87 -38.54 -14.89
C ASP A 24 15.10 -37.58 -13.72
N LEU A 25 14.15 -36.65 -13.57
CA LEU A 25 14.14 -35.61 -12.54
C LEU A 25 14.22 -36.23 -11.13
N HIS A 26 13.72 -37.45 -10.95
CA HIS A 26 13.73 -38.11 -9.66
C HIS A 26 15.14 -38.58 -9.28
N THR A 27 15.89 -39.12 -10.24
CA THR A 27 17.31 -39.47 -10.07
C THR A 27 18.19 -38.23 -9.92
N LEU A 28 17.86 -37.14 -10.61
CA LEU A 28 18.55 -35.85 -10.48
C LEU A 28 18.38 -35.25 -9.07
N ARG A 29 17.15 -35.16 -8.56
CA ARG A 29 16.85 -34.69 -7.19
C ARG A 29 17.55 -35.53 -6.12
N ARG A 30 17.55 -36.85 -6.27
CA ARG A 30 18.22 -37.77 -5.34
C ARG A 30 19.74 -37.62 -5.32
N ARG A 31 20.37 -37.31 -6.46
CA ARG A 31 21.81 -37.04 -6.54
C ARG A 31 22.19 -35.69 -5.93
N ILE A 32 21.33 -34.68 -6.08
CA ILE A 32 21.50 -33.38 -5.44
C ILE A 32 21.41 -33.54 -3.91
N ALA A 33 20.38 -34.23 -3.42
CA ALA A 33 20.19 -34.51 -2.00
C ALA A 33 21.37 -35.31 -1.38
N GLN A 34 21.97 -36.24 -2.14
CA GLN A 34 23.15 -36.99 -1.67
C GLN A 34 24.44 -36.16 -1.65
N LYS A 35 24.55 -35.10 -2.45
CA LYS A 35 25.78 -34.29 -2.55
C LYS A 35 25.81 -33.08 -1.61
N ALA A 36 24.68 -32.69 -1.03
CA ALA A 36 24.59 -31.55 -0.11
C ALA A 36 23.99 -31.91 1.28
N PRO A 37 24.58 -32.85 2.05
CA PRO A 37 24.10 -33.17 3.40
C PRO A 37 24.50 -32.12 4.47
N ALA A 38 25.22 -31.06 4.10
CA ALA A 38 25.80 -30.07 5.04
C ALA A 38 24.89 -28.85 5.34
N SER A 39 23.69 -28.78 4.78
CA SER A 39 22.76 -27.65 4.98
C SER A 39 21.78 -27.83 6.15
N GLN A 40 22.05 -28.75 7.10
CA GLN A 40 21.11 -29.07 8.19
C GLN A 40 21.59 -28.76 9.62
N ALA A 41 22.68 -28.03 9.83
CA ALA A 41 23.07 -27.66 11.19
C ALA A 41 23.94 -26.40 11.24
N ASP A 42 23.31 -25.23 11.16
CA ASP A 42 23.86 -24.02 11.78
C ASP A 42 22.71 -23.11 12.24
N THR A 43 22.59 -22.93 13.56
CA THR A 43 21.51 -22.14 14.19
C THR A 43 21.64 -20.63 13.94
N ALA A 44 22.74 -20.17 13.33
CA ALA A 44 22.96 -18.77 12.97
C ALA A 44 22.50 -18.42 11.53
N THR A 45 22.09 -19.40 10.72
CA THR A 45 21.65 -19.24 9.32
C THR A 45 20.35 -19.98 9.02
N ALA A 46 19.57 -20.30 10.06
CA ALA A 46 18.32 -21.04 9.93
C ALA A 46 17.26 -20.20 9.20
N LEU A 47 17.24 -20.27 7.87
CA LEU A 47 16.08 -19.91 7.07
C LEU A 47 14.89 -20.71 7.59
N HIS A 48 13.92 -20.03 8.22
CA HIS A 48 12.68 -20.67 8.61
C HIS A 48 11.85 -20.87 7.35
N ASP A 49 12.04 -22.02 6.67
CA ASP A 49 11.23 -22.42 5.50
C ASP A 49 9.72 -22.34 5.80
N GLU A 50 9.31 -22.50 7.06
CA GLU A 50 7.92 -22.40 7.51
C GLU A 50 7.34 -20.99 7.38
N MET A 51 8.16 -19.93 7.40
CA MET A 51 7.64 -18.57 7.16
C MET A 51 7.05 -18.46 5.76
N PHE A 52 7.54 -19.18 4.73
CA PHE A 52 7.16 -19.02 3.30
C PHE A 52 5.89 -19.75 2.87
N ALA A 53 5.34 -20.60 3.73
CA ALA A 53 4.01 -21.16 3.50
C ALA A 53 2.94 -20.12 3.88
N GLY A 54 2.37 -19.42 2.89
CA GLY A 54 1.27 -18.47 3.13
C GLY A 54 -0.06 -19.18 3.47
N PRO A 55 -0.96 -18.51 4.20
CA PRO A 55 -2.31 -19.02 4.44
C PRO A 55 -3.09 -19.14 3.13
N THR A 56 -3.82 -20.24 2.96
CA THR A 56 -4.72 -20.44 1.81
C THR A 56 -6.16 -20.18 2.25
N ILE A 57 -6.69 -19.01 1.93
CA ILE A 57 -8.10 -18.68 2.18
C ILE A 57 -8.85 -18.96 0.89
N ARG A 58 -9.37 -20.19 0.77
CA ARG A 58 -10.21 -20.57 -0.36
C ARG A 58 -11.68 -20.39 0.00
N ALA A 59 -12.34 -19.42 -0.63
CA ALA A 59 -13.79 -19.39 -0.65
C ALA A 59 -14.34 -20.68 -1.32
N PRO A 60 -15.34 -21.36 -0.74
CA PRO A 60 -15.90 -22.57 -1.34
C PRO A 60 -16.78 -22.25 -2.57
N TRP A 61 -16.18 -22.35 -3.76
CA TRP A 61 -16.72 -22.63 -5.12
C TRP A 61 -18.19 -22.29 -5.47
N ILE A 62 -18.36 -21.55 -6.57
CA ILE A 62 -19.31 -21.88 -7.65
C ILE A 62 -18.55 -21.90 -8.99
N ALA A 63 -18.50 -23.08 -9.62
CA ALA A 63 -18.04 -23.22 -11.01
C ALA A 63 -19.21 -22.95 -11.98
N ALA A 64 -19.11 -21.93 -12.84
CA ALA A 64 -20.03 -21.75 -13.96
C ALA A 64 -19.38 -21.09 -15.20
N ALA A 65 -19.21 -21.92 -16.23
CA ALA A 65 -19.19 -21.67 -17.67
C ALA A 65 -18.44 -20.45 -18.26
N ALA A 66 -17.32 -20.75 -18.91
CA ALA A 66 -16.60 -19.88 -19.83
C ALA A 66 -17.42 -19.48 -21.08
N VAL A 67 -17.37 -18.20 -21.45
CA VAL A 67 -17.57 -17.71 -22.82
C VAL A 67 -16.38 -16.83 -23.19
N LEU A 68 -15.69 -17.23 -24.26
CA LEU A 68 -14.62 -16.49 -24.91
C LEU A 68 -15.12 -15.13 -25.42
N ALA A 69 -14.53 -14.04 -24.93
CA ALA A 69 -14.51 -12.77 -25.62
C ALA A 69 -13.10 -12.16 -25.52
N LEU A 70 -12.33 -12.30 -26.60
CA LEU A 70 -11.12 -11.54 -26.87
C LEU A 70 -11.51 -10.09 -27.18
N GLY A 71 -10.99 -9.14 -26.42
CA GLY A 71 -11.08 -7.71 -26.71
C GLY A 71 -10.06 -6.93 -25.89
N PHE A 72 -9.02 -6.45 -26.56
CA PHE A 72 -7.95 -5.61 -26.00
C PHE A 72 -8.50 -4.33 -25.36
N GLY A 73 -7.96 -3.97 -24.20
CA GLY A 73 -8.12 -2.65 -23.59
C GLY A 73 -6.83 -2.26 -22.86
N ALA A 74 -5.91 -1.65 -23.61
CA ALA A 74 -4.74 -0.97 -23.06
C ALA A 74 -5.03 0.54 -23.04
N GLY A 75 -4.75 1.21 -21.93
CA GLY A 75 -4.76 2.66 -21.80
C GLY A 75 -4.38 3.03 -20.36
N GLY A 76 -3.29 3.74 -20.06
CA GLY A 76 -2.45 4.58 -20.88
C GLY A 76 -2.80 6.04 -20.61
N TYR A 77 -2.20 6.61 -19.56
CA TYR A 77 -2.26 8.03 -19.22
C TYR A 77 -1.97 8.91 -20.45
N ALA A 78 -2.93 9.74 -20.83
CA ALA A 78 -2.75 10.78 -21.84
C ALA A 78 -3.16 12.13 -21.25
N ILE A 79 -2.20 12.84 -20.66
CA ILE A 79 -2.35 14.27 -20.38
C ILE A 79 -2.23 15.02 -21.71
N GLY A 80 -3.32 15.68 -22.11
CA GLY A 80 -3.39 16.50 -23.31
C GLY A 80 -2.70 17.84 -23.14
N ALA A 81 -1.58 18.04 -23.82
CA ALA A 81 -1.06 19.37 -24.12
C ALA A 81 -1.87 19.98 -25.28
N GLN A 82 -2.79 20.90 -24.98
CA GLN A 82 -3.36 21.75 -26.02
C GLN A 82 -2.33 22.77 -26.48
N GLN A 83 -1.71 22.46 -27.62
CA GLN A 83 -0.94 23.41 -28.42
C GLN A 83 -1.88 24.48 -29.01
N ALA A 84 -1.81 25.70 -28.48
CA ALA A 84 -2.22 26.88 -29.24
C ALA A 84 -1.11 27.24 -30.24
N SER A 85 -1.48 27.44 -31.51
CA SER A 85 -0.63 28.00 -32.57
C SER A 85 -1.42 29.09 -33.32
N PRO A 86 -0.79 29.99 -34.09
CA PRO A 86 0.10 31.04 -33.63
C PRO A 86 -0.35 32.41 -34.16
N ALA A 87 -0.22 33.47 -33.38
CA ALA A 87 -0.30 34.85 -33.89
C ALA A 87 0.80 35.67 -33.22
N GLY A 88 1.65 36.25 -34.06
CA GLY A 88 2.96 36.75 -33.67
C GLY A 88 2.95 38.09 -32.96
N GLY A 89 4.12 38.43 -32.40
CA GLY A 89 4.30 39.71 -31.72
C GLY A 89 5.61 39.76 -30.94
N THR A 90 6.68 40.11 -31.65
CA THR A 90 7.93 40.73 -31.21
C THR A 90 8.08 41.27 -29.76
N VAL A 91 9.18 40.82 -29.12
CA VAL A 91 10.21 41.55 -28.33
C VAL A 91 9.78 42.50 -27.19
N ALA A 92 10.25 42.25 -25.96
CA ALA A 92 11.18 43.12 -25.19
C ALA A 92 11.19 42.81 -23.68
N ALA A 93 12.39 42.93 -23.11
CA ALA A 93 12.68 42.88 -21.68
C ALA A 93 12.27 44.17 -20.95
N GLY A 94 12.02 44.07 -19.63
CA GLY A 94 12.24 45.16 -18.69
C GLY A 94 11.20 45.30 -17.57
N GLN A 95 11.72 45.26 -16.33
CA GLN A 95 11.30 46.03 -15.13
C GLN A 95 9.85 45.82 -14.64
N GLY A 96 9.58 45.42 -13.39
CA GLY A 96 9.98 46.08 -12.14
C GLY A 96 8.73 46.71 -11.51
N GLU A 97 8.64 46.67 -10.17
CA GLU A 97 7.59 47.25 -9.28
C GLU A 97 6.44 46.28 -8.94
N GLU A 98 6.45 45.68 -7.74
CA GLU A 98 5.96 46.20 -6.43
C GLU A 98 4.43 46.15 -6.27
N SER A 99 3.95 45.25 -5.42
CA SER A 99 2.81 45.44 -4.48
C SER A 99 2.70 44.16 -3.64
N ALA A 100 3.15 44.20 -2.38
CA ALA A 100 2.37 44.57 -1.20
C ALA A 100 1.76 43.31 -0.54
N SER A 101 2.49 42.86 0.46
CA SER A 101 2.06 41.94 1.51
C SER A 101 0.84 42.49 2.26
N ASP A 102 -0.13 41.63 2.53
CA ASP A 102 -0.86 41.70 3.79
C ASP A 102 -1.11 40.30 4.36
N ARG A 103 -0.90 40.18 5.67
CA ARG A 103 -0.88 38.93 6.46
C ARG A 103 -2.19 38.76 7.22
N GLY A 104 -2.62 37.50 7.32
CA GLY A 104 -3.47 36.93 8.36
C GLY A 104 -3.77 35.49 7.91
N GLY A 105 -3.32 34.41 8.54
CA GLY A 105 -3.04 34.21 9.95
C GLY A 105 -4.27 33.60 10.60
N ASP A 106 -4.56 32.35 10.30
CA ASP A 106 -5.15 31.38 11.23
C ASP A 106 -4.86 29.97 10.70
N SER A 107 -4.43 29.13 11.64
CA SER A 107 -4.05 27.74 11.50
C SER A 107 -5.18 26.87 12.04
N GLU A 108 -5.65 25.90 11.25
CA GLU A 108 -6.23 24.60 11.63
C GLU A 108 -6.83 24.01 10.34
N ASP A 109 -6.23 22.94 9.84
CA ASP A 109 -6.59 22.29 8.57
C ASP A 109 -6.87 20.81 8.86
N PRO A 110 -8.14 20.37 8.95
CA PRO A 110 -8.47 18.94 8.99
C PRO A 110 -8.72 18.43 7.56
N LEU A 111 -7.72 17.72 7.01
CA LEU A 111 -7.88 16.97 5.75
C LEU A 111 -8.76 15.73 6.00
N VAL A 112 -10.04 15.82 5.62
CA VAL A 112 -10.95 14.68 5.47
C VAL A 112 -10.99 14.28 3.99
N GLY A 113 -10.31 13.20 3.64
CA GLY A 113 -10.43 12.53 2.34
C GLY A 113 -11.08 11.17 2.53
N ILE A 114 -12.38 11.07 2.23
CA ILE A 114 -13.09 9.79 2.14
C ILE A 114 -12.79 9.23 0.75
N GLY A 115 -12.02 8.14 0.72
CA GLY A 115 -11.60 7.44 -0.50
C GLY A 115 -10.08 7.25 -0.50
N GLY A 116 -9.64 6.00 -0.44
CA GLY A 116 -8.24 5.60 -0.32
C GLY A 116 -7.33 6.35 -1.28
N ARG A 117 -6.49 7.23 -0.73
CA ARG A 117 -5.40 7.88 -1.43
C ARG A 117 -4.11 7.31 -0.86
N ALA A 118 -3.39 6.55 -1.68
CA ALA A 118 -1.98 6.27 -1.44
C ALA A 118 -1.28 7.62 -1.21
N VAL A 119 -0.56 7.73 -0.08
CA VAL A 119 0.18 8.92 0.30
C VAL A 119 1.38 9.03 -0.64
N ASP A 120 1.24 9.81 -1.72
CA ASP A 120 2.33 10.11 -2.63
C ASP A 120 3.18 11.23 -2.02
N ALA A 121 4.20 10.82 -1.26
CA ALA A 121 5.16 11.72 -0.62
C ALA A 121 6.18 12.23 -1.66
N GLY A 122 5.77 13.22 -2.46
CA GLY A 122 6.65 13.95 -3.37
C GLY A 122 7.46 15.05 -2.65
N PRO A 123 8.74 15.28 -3.01
CA PRO A 123 9.64 16.17 -2.28
C PRO A 123 9.53 17.60 -2.83
N ASP A 124 8.75 18.46 -2.19
CA ASP A 124 8.85 19.91 -2.43
C ASP A 124 8.65 20.69 -1.12
N SER A 125 9.76 20.95 -0.42
CA SER A 125 9.85 21.98 0.63
C SER A 125 11.32 22.28 0.98
N ALA A 126 12.01 23.01 0.11
CA ALA A 126 13.27 23.63 0.46
C ALA A 126 13.05 25.10 0.85
N SER A 127 13.58 25.47 2.01
CA SER A 127 13.77 26.84 2.54
C SER A 127 12.72 27.38 3.52
N THR A 128 12.71 26.81 4.73
CA THR A 128 12.44 27.60 5.95
C THR A 128 13.69 27.59 6.82
N THR A 129 14.20 28.78 7.15
CA THR A 129 15.34 28.97 8.03
C THR A 129 14.93 28.63 9.45
N MET A 130 15.35 27.46 9.94
CA MET A 130 15.06 27.00 11.31
C MET A 130 16.02 27.64 12.31
N ASN A 131 15.47 28.21 13.38
CA ASN A 131 16.21 28.64 14.56
C ASN A 131 16.56 27.41 15.41
N ALA A 132 17.77 27.37 15.97
CA ALA A 132 18.31 26.22 16.70
C ALA A 132 17.48 25.79 17.93
N ASP A 133 16.72 26.72 18.53
CA ASP A 133 15.89 26.44 19.70
C ASP A 133 14.52 25.84 19.34
N SER A 134 14.07 25.97 18.08
CA SER A 134 12.78 25.43 17.61
C SER A 134 12.90 24.03 17.00
N ALA A 135 14.13 23.58 16.71
CA ALA A 135 14.40 22.24 16.19
C ALA A 135 14.22 21.14 17.25
N ALA A 136 14.31 21.49 18.54
CA ALA A 136 14.11 20.54 19.63
C ALA A 136 12.63 20.25 19.93
N GLU A 137 11.71 21.16 19.56
CA GLU A 137 10.28 21.04 19.90
C GLU A 137 9.47 20.33 18.81
N TYR A 138 9.95 20.33 17.55
CA TYR A 138 9.41 19.49 16.46
C TYR A 138 10.07 18.09 16.37
N ALA A 139 11.06 17.81 17.22
CA ALA A 139 11.76 16.52 17.32
C ALA A 139 11.19 15.60 18.41
N GLY A 140 10.11 16.01 19.10
CA GLY A 140 9.45 15.25 20.17
C GLY A 140 8.34 14.30 19.72
N GLY A 141 8.46 13.72 18.52
CA GLY A 141 7.63 12.60 18.10
C GLY A 141 8.36 11.29 18.42
N ASP A 142 7.95 10.63 19.50
CA ASP A 142 8.57 9.42 20.07
C ASP A 142 8.41 8.15 19.19
N GLY A 143 8.87 8.18 17.93
CA GLY A 143 8.65 7.07 16.98
C GLY A 143 9.84 6.65 16.13
N GLN A 144 10.90 7.44 16.01
CA GLN A 144 12.13 7.01 15.32
C GLN A 144 13.33 7.55 16.06
N ALA A 145 14.34 6.69 16.29
CA ALA A 145 15.62 7.19 16.79
C ALA A 145 16.20 8.13 15.73
N TRP A 146 16.08 9.42 16.00
CA TRP A 146 16.45 10.47 15.08
C TRP A 146 17.98 10.55 15.02
N ASP A 147 18.55 10.22 13.86
CA ASP A 147 19.96 10.48 13.60
C ASP A 147 20.11 11.93 13.11
N PRO A 148 20.85 12.81 13.83
CA PRO A 148 21.14 14.17 13.36
C PRO A 148 22.02 14.13 12.11
N GLY A 149 21.39 14.13 10.93
CA GLY A 149 22.07 14.19 9.64
C GLY A 149 22.13 12.85 8.90
N PRO A 150 22.76 12.82 7.71
CA PRO A 150 22.85 11.63 6.89
C PRO A 150 23.51 10.46 7.63
N VAL A 151 22.92 9.28 7.48
CA VAL A 151 23.46 8.02 7.98
C VAL A 151 24.14 7.28 6.83
N ARG A 152 25.37 6.81 7.07
CA ARG A 152 26.06 5.89 6.17
C ARG A 152 26.25 4.55 6.88
N LEU A 153 25.66 3.51 6.31
CA LEU A 153 25.87 2.14 6.79
C LEU A 153 27.21 1.60 6.32
N VAL A 154 27.89 0.84 7.20
CA VAL A 154 29.15 0.16 6.92
C VAL A 154 29.00 -1.32 7.28
N ALA A 155 29.37 -2.21 6.35
CA ALA A 155 29.21 -3.65 6.55
C ALA A 155 30.17 -4.16 7.63
N GLY A 156 29.62 -4.80 8.67
CA GLY A 156 30.40 -5.44 9.71
C GLY A 156 31.09 -6.73 9.25
N ALA A 157 32.12 -7.14 9.99
CA ALA A 157 32.78 -8.40 9.75
C ALA A 157 31.85 -9.57 10.10
N GLY A 158 31.62 -10.48 9.15
CA GLY A 158 30.80 -11.69 9.35
C GLY A 158 29.41 -11.65 8.71
N LEU A 159 29.03 -10.55 8.04
CA LEU A 159 27.82 -10.52 7.24
C LEU A 159 27.88 -11.57 6.11
N PRO A 160 26.75 -12.25 5.81
CA PRO A 160 26.69 -13.18 4.68
C PRO A 160 27.05 -12.50 3.36
N THR A 161 27.98 -13.10 2.62
CA THR A 161 28.43 -12.63 1.29
C THR A 161 27.92 -13.49 0.13
N GLY A 162 27.16 -14.56 0.44
CA GLY A 162 26.62 -15.46 -0.58
C GLY A 162 25.33 -14.90 -1.18
N HIS A 163 25.16 -15.11 -2.48
CA HIS A 163 23.88 -14.89 -3.16
C HIS A 163 22.96 -16.09 -2.93
N THR A 164 21.66 -15.82 -2.91
CA THR A 164 20.62 -16.85 -2.77
C THR A 164 19.44 -16.51 -3.69
N THR A 165 18.38 -17.29 -3.63
CA THR A 165 17.08 -16.93 -4.19
C THR A 165 16.03 -16.74 -3.10
N GLY A 166 15.00 -15.96 -3.38
CA GLY A 166 13.84 -15.79 -2.51
C GLY A 166 12.56 -15.63 -3.32
N GLU A 167 11.46 -16.12 -2.75
CA GLU A 167 10.15 -16.03 -3.39
C GLU A 167 9.59 -14.61 -3.32
N VAL A 168 9.03 -14.14 -4.43
CA VAL A 168 8.19 -12.93 -4.48
C VAL A 168 6.75 -13.34 -4.64
N ARG A 169 5.84 -12.67 -3.92
CA ARG A 169 4.40 -12.97 -3.96
C ARG A 169 3.60 -11.70 -4.21
N ALA A 170 2.46 -11.85 -4.86
CA ALA A 170 1.49 -10.77 -5.03
C ALA A 170 0.13 -11.23 -4.53
N LEU A 171 -0.61 -10.34 -3.87
CA LEU A 171 -2.01 -10.58 -3.58
C LEU A 171 -2.82 -10.42 -4.87
N MET A 172 -3.47 -11.48 -5.29
CA MET A 172 -4.20 -11.52 -6.56
C MET A 172 -5.56 -12.17 -6.37
N SER A 173 -6.59 -11.56 -6.95
CA SER A 173 -7.96 -12.07 -6.98
C SER A 173 -8.34 -12.50 -8.40
N ASP A 174 -9.05 -13.62 -8.51
CA ASP A 174 -9.73 -14.04 -9.75
C ASP A 174 -11.22 -13.67 -9.72
N GLU A 175 -11.68 -13.01 -8.65
CA GLU A 175 -13.05 -12.57 -8.51
C GLU A 175 -13.34 -11.43 -9.50
N ASP A 176 -14.49 -11.51 -10.16
CA ASP A 176 -15.03 -10.43 -10.97
C ASP A 176 -15.68 -9.39 -10.05
N PRO A 177 -15.24 -8.11 -10.04
CA PRO A 177 -15.76 -7.11 -9.11
C PRO A 177 -17.26 -6.91 -9.22
N ASP A 178 -17.80 -6.93 -10.43
CA ASP A 178 -19.22 -6.75 -10.68
C ASP A 178 -20.06 -7.90 -10.15
N ALA A 179 -19.62 -9.14 -10.39
CA ALA A 179 -20.26 -10.33 -9.84
C ALA A 179 -20.18 -10.36 -8.31
N PHE A 180 -19.02 -10.02 -7.75
CA PHE A 180 -18.82 -9.91 -6.30
C PHE A 180 -19.78 -8.87 -5.70
N LEU A 181 -19.80 -7.66 -6.26
CA LEU A 181 -20.60 -6.54 -5.76
C LEU A 181 -22.10 -6.84 -5.84
N THR A 182 -22.54 -7.49 -6.91
CA THR A 182 -23.92 -7.95 -7.07
C THR A 182 -24.29 -9.00 -6.01
N ALA A 183 -23.44 -10.01 -5.79
CA ALA A 183 -23.69 -11.04 -4.78
C ALA A 183 -23.61 -10.48 -3.35
N TRP A 184 -22.76 -9.49 -3.10
CA TRP A 184 -22.68 -8.82 -1.81
C TRP A 184 -23.93 -7.98 -1.54
N ALA A 185 -24.40 -7.21 -2.52
CA ALA A 185 -25.65 -6.46 -2.43
C ALA A 185 -26.84 -7.38 -2.13
N GLU A 186 -26.95 -8.54 -2.82
CA GLU A 186 -28.00 -9.52 -2.53
C GLU A 186 -27.96 -10.03 -1.08
N ARG A 187 -26.76 -10.36 -0.57
CA ARG A 187 -26.57 -10.84 0.82
C ARG A 187 -26.94 -9.79 1.86
N LEU A 188 -26.68 -8.51 1.56
CA LEU A 188 -27.07 -7.39 2.42
C LEU A 188 -28.53 -6.96 2.24
N SER A 189 -29.28 -7.57 1.31
CA SER A 189 -30.60 -7.08 0.87
C SER A 189 -30.55 -5.60 0.47
N PHE A 190 -29.51 -5.25 -0.28
CA PHE A 190 -29.18 -3.90 -0.71
C PHE A 190 -29.82 -3.61 -2.07
N GLU A 191 -30.93 -2.86 -2.06
CA GLU A 191 -31.61 -2.42 -3.28
C GLU A 191 -31.05 -1.06 -3.71
N GLY A 192 -29.96 -1.08 -4.49
CA GLY A 192 -29.30 0.14 -4.95
C GLY A 192 -29.28 0.33 -6.47
N LEU A 193 -28.80 1.49 -6.87
CA LEU A 193 -28.64 1.94 -8.25
C LEU A 193 -27.16 1.89 -8.64
N ARG A 194 -26.90 1.51 -9.89
CA ARG A 194 -25.59 1.65 -10.53
C ARG A 194 -25.49 3.03 -11.22
N PRO A 195 -24.32 3.65 -11.30
CA PRO A 195 -24.11 4.85 -12.12
C PRO A 195 -24.49 4.61 -13.59
N THR A 196 -25.10 5.60 -14.24
CA THR A 196 -25.53 5.54 -15.65
C THR A 196 -24.49 6.08 -16.62
N THR A 197 -23.69 7.04 -16.16
CA THR A 197 -22.47 7.52 -16.81
C THR A 197 -21.33 7.41 -15.82
N PRO A 198 -20.59 6.30 -15.83
CA PRO A 198 -19.41 6.15 -15.02
C PRO A 198 -18.37 7.15 -15.52
N ASP A 199 -17.88 7.99 -14.63
CA ASP A 199 -16.68 8.76 -14.88
C ASP A 199 -15.54 8.04 -14.19
N GLU A 200 -14.54 7.57 -14.95
CA GLU A 200 -13.33 6.94 -14.41
C GLU A 200 -12.59 7.87 -13.43
N GLN A 201 -12.82 9.19 -13.50
CA GLN A 201 -12.24 10.20 -12.62
C GLN A 201 -13.25 10.81 -11.63
N GLY A 202 -14.52 10.39 -11.68
CA GLY A 202 -15.57 10.90 -10.80
C GLY A 202 -15.63 10.16 -9.46
N TRP A 203 -16.38 10.71 -8.52
CA TRP A 203 -16.57 10.11 -7.18
C TRP A 203 -17.31 8.77 -7.21
N PHE A 204 -17.99 8.45 -8.33
CA PHE A 204 -18.79 7.24 -8.52
C PHE A 204 -18.35 6.52 -9.80
N GLY A 205 -17.33 5.66 -9.67
CA GLY A 205 -16.89 4.78 -10.76
C GLY A 205 -17.91 3.67 -11.08
N ASP A 206 -17.65 2.90 -12.14
CA ASP A 206 -18.47 1.74 -12.58
C ASP A 206 -18.73 0.70 -11.48
N ASP A 207 -17.77 0.62 -10.57
CA ASP A 207 -17.60 -0.39 -9.54
C ASP A 207 -18.41 -0.09 -8.25
N VAL A 208 -19.56 0.60 -8.37
CA VAL A 208 -20.34 1.12 -7.23
C VAL A 208 -21.84 0.79 -7.33
N ILE A 209 -22.47 0.44 -6.21
CA ILE A 209 -23.91 0.40 -6.00
C ILE A 209 -24.29 1.39 -4.90
N TYR A 210 -25.22 2.31 -5.18
CA TYR A 210 -25.70 3.33 -4.25
C TYR A 210 -27.17 3.10 -3.86
N ASP A 211 -27.47 3.08 -2.56
CA ASP A 211 -28.83 3.03 -2.02
C ASP A 211 -29.34 4.46 -1.74
N PRO A 212 -30.32 4.97 -2.51
CA PRO A 212 -30.82 6.34 -2.35
C PRO A 212 -31.61 6.58 -1.06
N ASP A 213 -32.23 5.54 -0.49
CA ASP A 213 -33.06 5.65 0.71
C ASP A 213 -32.20 5.62 1.98
N GLY A 214 -31.18 4.76 2.00
CA GLY A 214 -30.21 4.67 3.10
C GLY A 214 -29.01 5.61 2.98
N ALA A 215 -28.77 6.20 1.80
CA ALA A 215 -27.50 6.81 1.40
C ALA A 215 -26.28 5.93 1.70
N ARG A 216 -26.43 4.64 1.39
CA ARG A 216 -25.35 3.66 1.56
C ARG A 216 -24.65 3.45 0.24
N ILE A 217 -23.37 3.10 0.30
CA ILE A 217 -22.53 2.83 -0.86
C ILE A 217 -21.89 1.47 -0.65
N LEU A 218 -21.95 0.63 -1.68
CA LEU A 218 -21.09 -0.54 -1.84
C LEU A 218 -20.18 -0.27 -3.03
N ALA A 219 -18.90 -0.56 -2.90
CA ALA A 219 -17.95 -0.50 -3.99
C ALA A 219 -17.05 -1.74 -3.98
N ALA A 220 -16.65 -2.22 -5.15
CA ALA A 220 -15.64 -3.24 -5.28
C ALA A 220 -14.88 -3.12 -6.59
N ASN A 221 -13.56 -3.08 -6.54
CA ASN A 221 -12.69 -2.91 -7.71
C ASN A 221 -11.46 -3.83 -7.60
N VAL A 222 -10.80 -4.14 -8.72
CA VAL A 222 -9.48 -4.77 -8.70
C VAL A 222 -8.41 -3.71 -8.90
N ASP A 223 -7.32 -3.78 -8.13
CA ASP A 223 -6.14 -2.95 -8.40
C ASP A 223 -5.48 -3.42 -9.69
N GLY A 224 -5.61 -2.66 -10.77
CA GLY A 224 -5.04 -3.03 -12.08
C GLY A 224 -5.48 -4.40 -12.60
N THR A 225 -4.75 -4.93 -13.59
CA THR A 225 -5.07 -6.26 -14.14
C THR A 225 -4.49 -7.36 -13.25
N GLY A 226 -5.37 -8.12 -12.58
CA GLY A 226 -5.01 -9.30 -11.79
C GLY A 226 -4.57 -9.01 -10.35
N GLY A 227 -4.83 -7.80 -9.85
CA GLY A 227 -4.58 -7.44 -8.47
C GLY A 227 -5.52 -8.05 -7.45
N ALA A 228 -5.40 -7.60 -6.20
CA ALA A 228 -6.37 -7.88 -5.16
C ALA A 228 -7.71 -7.23 -5.49
N LEU A 229 -8.80 -7.85 -5.06
CA LEU A 229 -10.12 -7.21 -5.06
C LEU A 229 -10.25 -6.37 -3.79
N ASN A 230 -10.39 -5.07 -3.95
CA ASN A 230 -10.76 -4.16 -2.88
C ASN A 230 -12.28 -4.10 -2.77
N PHE A 231 -12.80 -4.06 -1.55
CA PHE A 231 -14.20 -3.75 -1.30
C PHE A 231 -14.31 -2.59 -0.31
N ASN A 232 -15.36 -1.82 -0.45
CA ASN A 232 -15.70 -0.72 0.45
C ASN A 232 -17.21 -0.65 0.66
N TYR A 233 -17.62 -0.35 1.89
CA TYR A 233 -18.98 -0.06 2.28
C TYR A 233 -19.00 1.22 3.11
N SER A 234 -19.99 2.08 2.87
CA SER A 234 -20.23 3.28 3.66
C SER A 234 -21.73 3.49 3.87
N ASP A 235 -22.15 3.87 5.09
CA ASP A 235 -23.47 4.39 5.43
C ASP A 235 -23.31 5.86 5.82
N LEU A 236 -23.45 6.75 4.83
CA LEU A 236 -23.20 8.17 4.98
C LEU A 236 -24.09 8.80 6.05
N LEU A 237 -25.33 8.31 6.22
CA LEU A 237 -26.26 8.86 7.21
C LEU A 237 -25.95 8.40 8.63
N ALA A 238 -25.20 7.31 8.80
CA ALA A 238 -24.80 6.79 10.11
C ALA A 238 -23.40 7.26 10.54
N ASP A 239 -22.70 8.03 9.69
CA ASP A 239 -21.40 8.61 10.02
C ASP A 239 -21.55 9.79 11.02
N PRO A 240 -20.74 9.86 12.10
CA PRO A 240 -20.79 10.98 13.04
C PRO A 240 -20.50 12.34 12.43
N TYR A 241 -19.78 12.39 11.31
CA TYR A 241 -19.44 13.60 10.57
C TYR A 241 -20.42 13.87 9.41
N CYS A 242 -21.53 13.14 9.32
CA CYS A 242 -22.52 13.29 8.25
C CYS A 242 -23.00 14.74 8.08
N ALA A 243 -23.33 15.42 9.18
CA ALA A 243 -23.84 16.80 9.11
C ALA A 243 -22.73 17.76 8.66
N ASP A 244 -21.53 17.60 9.22
CA ASP A 244 -20.37 18.45 8.97
C ASP A 244 -19.98 18.40 7.48
N MET A 245 -19.99 17.20 6.88
CA MET A 245 -19.75 17.02 5.45
C MET A 245 -20.67 17.89 4.58
N TYR A 246 -21.94 18.11 4.96
CA TYR A 246 -22.87 18.93 4.18
C TYR A 246 -22.86 20.41 4.53
N THR A 247 -22.34 20.80 5.69
CA THR A 247 -22.38 22.18 6.18
C THR A 247 -21.05 22.91 6.10
N GLU A 248 -19.93 22.18 6.09
CA GLU A 248 -18.59 22.76 6.11
C GLU A 248 -17.95 22.82 4.73
N LEU A 249 -18.44 22.04 3.75
CA LEU A 249 -17.95 22.10 2.38
C LEU A 249 -18.26 23.47 1.73
N PRO A 250 -17.27 24.10 1.06
CA PRO A 250 -17.50 25.32 0.28
C PRO A 250 -18.61 25.15 -0.76
N ASP A 251 -19.42 26.20 -0.98
CA ASP A 251 -20.55 26.16 -1.92
C ASP A 251 -20.18 25.63 -3.32
N GLY A 252 -18.97 25.96 -3.81
CA GLY A 252 -18.48 25.50 -5.10
C GLY A 252 -18.23 24.00 -5.16
N GLU A 253 -17.70 23.41 -4.08
CA GLU A 253 -17.45 21.97 -3.97
C GLU A 253 -18.77 21.22 -3.79
N MET A 254 -19.69 21.75 -2.99
CA MET A 254 -21.04 21.21 -2.86
C MET A 254 -21.79 21.20 -4.20
N GLU A 255 -21.65 22.24 -5.01
CA GLU A 255 -22.26 22.30 -6.33
C GLU A 255 -21.62 21.30 -7.30
N GLN A 256 -20.30 21.14 -7.25
CA GLN A 256 -19.60 20.11 -8.01
C GLN A 256 -20.07 18.71 -7.62
N MET A 257 -20.13 18.39 -6.32
CA MET A 257 -20.63 17.10 -5.83
C MET A 257 -22.08 16.84 -6.27
N ARG A 258 -22.97 17.84 -6.19
CA ARG A 258 -24.35 17.70 -6.70
C ARG A 258 -24.38 17.41 -8.19
N LYS A 259 -23.54 18.09 -8.97
CA LYS A 259 -23.45 17.89 -10.42
C LYS A 259 -22.97 16.47 -10.72
N GLU A 260 -21.86 16.03 -10.14
CA GLU A 260 -21.31 14.69 -10.35
C GLU A 260 -22.29 13.59 -9.91
N PHE A 261 -22.98 13.78 -8.77
CA PHE A 261 -24.03 12.88 -8.31
C PHE A 261 -25.22 12.82 -9.28
N THR A 262 -25.66 13.97 -9.79
CA THR A 262 -26.75 14.06 -10.77
C THR A 262 -26.36 13.42 -12.10
N ASP A 263 -25.12 13.59 -12.53
CA ASP A 263 -24.60 12.95 -13.74
C ASP A 263 -24.55 11.43 -13.55
N ALA A 264 -24.06 10.95 -12.41
CA ALA A 264 -23.97 9.52 -12.11
C ALA A 264 -25.35 8.84 -12.00
N PHE A 265 -26.24 9.36 -11.15
CA PHE A 265 -27.49 8.67 -10.76
C PHE A 265 -28.76 9.25 -11.39
N GLY A 266 -28.65 10.38 -12.09
CA GLY A 266 -29.78 11.09 -12.69
C GLY A 266 -30.45 12.10 -11.75
N ALA A 267 -31.11 13.10 -12.33
CA ALA A 267 -31.75 14.19 -11.58
C ALA A 267 -32.94 13.78 -10.69
N ASP A 268 -33.46 12.56 -10.88
CA ASP A 268 -34.55 12.02 -10.06
C ASP A 268 -34.05 11.43 -8.73
N VAL A 269 -32.73 11.22 -8.59
CA VAL A 269 -32.10 10.75 -7.35
C VAL A 269 -31.56 11.96 -6.61
N ALA A 270 -32.14 12.26 -5.44
CA ALA A 270 -31.67 13.36 -4.62
C ALA A 270 -30.39 12.97 -3.89
N LEU A 271 -29.37 13.83 -3.99
CA LEU A 271 -28.22 13.80 -3.08
C LEU A 271 -28.75 13.96 -1.64
N PRO A 272 -28.30 13.14 -0.66
CA PRO A 272 -28.69 13.32 0.72
C PRO A 272 -28.26 14.69 1.26
N ASP A 273 -28.90 15.12 2.33
CA ASP A 273 -28.58 16.37 3.02
C ASP A 273 -28.50 16.14 4.54
N ALA A 274 -27.99 17.14 5.26
CA ALA A 274 -27.79 17.08 6.70
C ALA A 274 -29.06 16.73 7.50
N SER A 275 -30.27 17.02 6.97
CA SER A 275 -31.52 16.71 7.67
C SER A 275 -31.85 15.21 7.71
N ARG A 276 -31.17 14.41 6.87
CA ARG A 276 -31.30 12.95 6.83
C ARG A 276 -30.30 12.23 7.72
N CYS A 277 -29.29 12.92 8.26
CA CYS A 277 -28.29 12.31 9.13
C CYS A 277 -28.96 11.69 10.36
N LYS A 278 -28.53 10.47 10.71
CA LYS A 278 -29.02 9.74 11.88
C LYS A 278 -28.38 10.34 13.12
N ASP A 279 -29.13 10.32 14.22
CA ASP A 279 -28.57 10.66 15.53
C ASP A 279 -27.60 9.53 15.96
N VAL A 280 -26.32 9.89 16.13
CA VAL A 280 -25.25 9.01 16.62
C VAL A 280 -24.67 9.48 17.96
N SER A 281 -25.42 10.31 18.69
CA SER A 281 -25.00 10.86 19.99
C SER A 281 -25.04 9.85 21.15
N GLY A 282 -25.59 8.66 20.95
CA GLY A 282 -25.62 7.64 21.99
C GLY A 282 -24.29 6.89 22.13
N PRO A 283 -24.19 6.00 23.14
CA PRO A 283 -22.92 5.37 23.48
C PRO A 283 -22.44 4.45 22.36
N ALA A 284 -21.12 4.44 22.14
CA ALA A 284 -20.46 3.45 21.29
C ALA A 284 -20.79 2.02 21.75
N PRO A 285 -20.85 1.03 20.82
CA PRO A 285 -20.98 -0.38 21.21
C PRO A 285 -19.80 -0.82 22.09
N SER A 286 -20.00 -1.89 22.87
CA SER A 286 -18.86 -2.49 23.58
C SER A 286 -17.86 -3.09 22.59
N LYS A 287 -16.58 -3.26 22.99
CA LYS A 287 -15.55 -3.87 22.12
C LYS A 287 -15.95 -5.26 21.62
N ASP A 288 -16.53 -6.08 22.50
CA ASP A 288 -16.99 -7.43 22.14
C ASP A 288 -18.18 -7.39 21.17
N ASP A 289 -19.13 -6.47 21.38
CA ASP A 289 -20.27 -6.30 20.47
C ASP A 289 -19.84 -5.76 19.10
N ALA A 290 -18.85 -4.87 19.06
CA ALA A 290 -18.27 -4.33 17.83
C ALA A 290 -17.56 -5.43 17.04
N ILE A 291 -16.74 -6.27 17.68
CA ILE A 291 -16.07 -7.41 17.04
C ILE A 291 -17.09 -8.42 16.51
N ALA A 292 -18.16 -8.71 17.26
CA ALA A 292 -19.23 -9.60 16.81
C ALA A 292 -19.94 -9.04 15.57
N GLN A 293 -20.30 -7.75 15.58
CA GLN A 293 -20.93 -7.08 14.44
C GLN A 293 -20.01 -7.03 13.21
N ALA A 294 -18.73 -6.72 13.41
CA ALA A 294 -17.73 -6.72 12.34
C ALA A 294 -17.63 -8.10 11.69
N ARG A 295 -17.59 -9.17 12.51
CA ARG A 295 -17.53 -10.55 12.04
C ARG A 295 -18.76 -10.93 11.20
N ASP A 296 -19.95 -10.62 11.71
CA ASP A 296 -21.21 -10.90 11.03
C ASP A 296 -21.31 -10.12 9.71
N PHE A 297 -20.90 -8.85 9.70
CA PHE A 297 -20.88 -8.03 8.51
C PHE A 297 -19.88 -8.52 7.47
N LEU A 298 -18.63 -8.81 7.85
CA LEU A 298 -17.61 -9.31 6.94
C LEU A 298 -17.97 -10.69 6.37
N ALA A 299 -18.68 -11.54 7.10
CA ALA A 299 -19.21 -12.78 6.53
C ALA A 299 -20.15 -12.55 5.34
N THR A 300 -20.79 -11.36 5.24
CA THR A 300 -21.60 -10.99 4.08
C THR A 300 -20.78 -10.66 2.84
N THR A 301 -19.48 -10.38 2.95
CA THR A 301 -18.59 -10.21 1.78
C THR A 301 -18.20 -11.57 1.20
N GLY A 302 -18.29 -12.64 1.99
CA GLY A 302 -17.88 -14.00 1.60
C GLY A 302 -16.47 -14.34 2.05
N LEU A 303 -15.82 -13.39 2.74
CA LEU A 303 -14.58 -13.60 3.45
C LEU A 303 -14.77 -14.61 4.58
N ASP A 304 -13.89 -15.60 4.64
CA ASP A 304 -13.79 -16.51 5.78
C ASP A 304 -13.05 -15.82 6.94
N VAL A 305 -13.80 -15.03 7.71
CA VAL A 305 -13.29 -14.34 8.91
C VAL A 305 -12.99 -15.27 10.08
N SER A 306 -13.21 -16.59 9.95
CA SER A 306 -12.79 -17.54 11.00
C SER A 306 -11.28 -17.74 11.03
N ALA A 307 -10.61 -17.46 9.91
CA ALA A 307 -9.15 -17.43 9.79
C ALA A 307 -8.53 -16.09 10.19
N TYR A 308 -9.35 -15.11 10.63
CA TYR A 308 -8.90 -13.77 10.99
C TYR A 308 -8.87 -13.58 12.51
N GLU A 309 -7.81 -12.94 12.99
CA GLU A 309 -7.81 -12.26 14.28
C GLU A 309 -8.51 -10.91 14.08
N LEU A 310 -9.58 -10.66 14.84
CA LEU A 310 -10.30 -9.38 14.84
C LEU A 310 -10.10 -8.72 16.20
N ARG A 311 -9.76 -7.44 16.22
CA ARG A 311 -9.57 -6.68 17.46
C ARG A 311 -10.01 -5.23 17.33
N VAL A 312 -10.23 -4.60 18.47
CA VAL A 312 -10.28 -3.14 18.57
C VAL A 312 -8.86 -2.65 18.84
N PRO A 313 -8.31 -1.73 18.05
CA PRO A 313 -6.96 -1.23 18.27
C PRO A 313 -6.82 -0.54 19.63
N ASP A 314 -5.64 -0.63 20.23
CA ASP A 314 -5.37 0.00 21.54
C ASP A 314 -5.32 1.54 21.46
N TYR A 315 -5.05 2.08 20.27
CA TYR A 315 -5.05 3.51 19.98
C TYR A 315 -6.44 4.07 19.67
N GLN A 316 -7.49 3.25 19.78
CA GLN A 316 -8.88 3.70 19.65
C GLN A 316 -9.16 4.83 20.65
N ASP A 317 -9.65 5.97 20.16
CA ASP A 317 -10.14 7.03 21.02
C ASP A 317 -11.48 6.60 21.64
N ASP A 318 -11.52 6.43 22.95
CA ASP A 318 -12.74 6.09 23.69
C ASP A 318 -13.73 7.28 23.75
N SER A 319 -13.34 8.48 23.31
CA SER A 319 -14.19 9.67 23.28
C SER A 319 -15.14 9.71 22.07
N VAL A 320 -14.87 8.94 21.02
CA VAL A 320 -15.73 8.86 19.84
C VAL A 320 -16.86 7.85 20.03
N ASN A 321 -18.05 8.16 19.48
CA ASN A 321 -19.24 7.30 19.59
C ASN A 321 -19.25 6.12 18.59
N GLN A 322 -18.06 5.67 18.16
CA GLN A 322 -17.88 4.57 17.22
C GLN A 322 -16.64 3.75 17.58
N VAL A 323 -16.66 2.47 17.23
CA VAL A 323 -15.56 1.54 17.49
C VAL A 323 -15.01 1.06 16.15
N MET A 324 -13.71 1.21 15.95
CA MET A 324 -13.00 0.60 14.84
C MET A 324 -12.59 -0.83 15.21
N VAL A 325 -12.79 -1.76 14.29
CA VAL A 325 -12.35 -3.15 14.38
C VAL A 325 -11.44 -3.44 13.20
N GLU A 326 -10.20 -3.77 13.50
CA GLU A 326 -9.22 -4.22 12.52
C GLU A 326 -9.17 -5.75 12.50
N GLY A 327 -8.78 -6.31 11.36
CA GLY A 327 -8.54 -7.73 11.25
C GLY A 327 -7.50 -8.13 10.21
N TRP A 328 -6.82 -9.24 10.47
CA TRP A 328 -5.84 -9.87 9.59
C TRP A 328 -5.85 -11.40 9.78
N PRO A 329 -5.36 -12.19 8.81
CA PRO A 329 -5.23 -13.63 8.96
C PRO A 329 -4.34 -14.02 10.15
N VAL A 330 -4.74 -15.01 10.95
CA VAL A 330 -4.00 -15.46 12.16
C VAL A 330 -2.57 -15.92 11.83
N ASP A 331 -2.37 -16.52 10.66
CA ASP A 331 -1.06 -16.98 10.18
C ASP A 331 -0.36 -15.94 9.28
N GLY A 332 -0.92 -14.73 9.16
CA GLY A 332 -0.41 -13.65 8.31
C GLY A 332 0.31 -12.56 9.11
N PRO A 333 1.11 -11.71 8.44
CA PRO A 333 1.62 -10.49 9.05
C PRO A 333 0.47 -9.56 9.42
N ARG A 334 0.57 -8.89 10.57
CA ARG A 334 -0.51 -8.08 11.13
C ARG A 334 -0.83 -6.86 10.26
N ASN A 335 0.20 -6.23 9.71
CA ASN A 335 0.10 -5.14 8.75
C ASN A 335 0.31 -5.65 7.31
N GLY A 336 -0.07 -6.91 7.07
CA GLY A 336 -0.11 -7.51 5.74
C GLY A 336 -1.15 -6.89 4.84
N GLN A 337 -1.08 -7.24 3.55
CA GLN A 337 -2.01 -6.78 2.52
C GLN A 337 -3.45 -7.30 2.70
N LEU A 338 -3.62 -8.41 3.43
CA LEU A 338 -4.94 -8.98 3.74
C LEU A 338 -5.48 -8.38 5.04
N ASN A 339 -5.68 -7.07 5.08
CA ASN A 339 -6.28 -6.40 6.22
C ASN A 339 -7.74 -6.02 5.92
N VAL A 340 -8.55 -6.03 6.97
CA VAL A 340 -9.92 -5.51 6.97
C VAL A 340 -10.07 -4.49 8.08
N SER A 341 -10.90 -3.49 7.85
CA SER A 341 -11.28 -2.50 8.86
C SER A 341 -12.78 -2.27 8.78
N VAL A 342 -13.43 -2.25 9.95
CA VAL A 342 -14.87 -2.04 10.09
C VAL A 342 -15.09 -1.03 11.20
N THR A 343 -15.80 0.05 10.91
CA THR A 343 -16.23 1.04 11.90
C THR A 343 -17.69 0.78 12.24
N ILE A 344 -17.98 0.66 13.53
CA ILE A 344 -19.31 0.34 14.06
C ILE A 344 -19.76 1.46 15.00
N SER A 345 -20.92 2.04 14.73
CA SER A 345 -21.60 2.99 15.61
C SER A 345 -22.83 2.34 16.23
N GLN A 346 -23.59 3.10 17.02
CA GLN A 346 -24.88 2.65 17.54
C GLN A 346 -25.91 2.29 16.44
N GLN A 347 -25.70 2.77 15.20
CA GLN A 347 -26.56 2.49 14.06
C GLN A 347 -26.14 1.22 13.28
N GLY A 348 -25.09 0.53 13.74
CA GLY A 348 -24.48 -0.62 13.08
C GLY A 348 -23.19 -0.24 12.36
N VAL A 349 -22.83 -1.00 11.32
CA VAL A 349 -21.64 -0.73 10.51
C VAL A 349 -21.84 0.58 9.74
N THR A 350 -20.92 1.52 9.92
CA THR A 350 -20.91 2.82 9.22
C THR A 350 -19.93 2.83 8.07
N ASN A 351 -18.80 2.13 8.22
CA ASN A 351 -17.77 2.02 7.20
C ASN A 351 -17.14 0.62 7.28
N ALA A 352 -16.81 0.04 6.14
CA ALA A 352 -16.02 -1.18 6.11
C ALA A 352 -15.22 -1.25 4.82
N TYR A 353 -13.95 -1.60 4.91
CA TYR A 353 -13.12 -1.81 3.73
C TYR A 353 -12.12 -2.95 3.97
N GLY A 354 -11.63 -3.50 2.88
CA GLY A 354 -10.57 -4.51 2.93
C GLY A 354 -10.25 -5.08 1.57
N MET A 355 -9.31 -6.01 1.58
CA MET A 355 -8.80 -6.67 0.38
C MET A 355 -9.15 -8.17 0.41
N LEU A 356 -9.53 -8.70 -0.74
CA LEU A 356 -9.77 -10.13 -0.98
C LEU A 356 -8.82 -10.62 -2.07
N GLY A 357 -8.26 -11.81 -1.87
CA GLY A 357 -7.40 -12.46 -2.85
C GLY A 357 -6.61 -13.61 -2.23
N GLU A 358 -5.76 -14.20 -3.05
CA GLU A 358 -4.78 -15.19 -2.62
C GLU A 358 -3.38 -14.66 -2.87
N MET A 359 -2.46 -14.89 -1.92
CA MET A 359 -1.03 -14.66 -2.16
C MET A 359 -0.52 -15.67 -3.18
N ARG A 360 -0.24 -15.20 -4.40
CA ARG A 360 0.29 -16.04 -5.49
C ARG A 360 1.78 -15.83 -5.63
N SER A 361 2.50 -16.94 -5.71
CA SER A 361 3.92 -16.95 -6.04
C SER A 361 4.15 -16.40 -7.44
N LEU A 362 5.02 -15.40 -7.55
CA LEU A 362 5.59 -14.93 -8.81
C LEU A 362 6.89 -15.68 -9.17
N GLY A 363 7.34 -16.58 -8.29
CA GLY A 363 8.55 -17.39 -8.46
C GLY A 363 9.71 -16.95 -7.56
N ASP A 364 10.81 -17.67 -7.70
CA ASP A 364 12.07 -17.40 -7.00
C ASP A 364 12.93 -16.43 -7.79
N TYR A 365 13.35 -15.34 -7.15
CA TYR A 365 14.19 -14.30 -7.72
C TYR A 365 15.58 -14.33 -7.09
N ALA A 366 16.59 -13.91 -7.87
CA ALA A 366 17.96 -13.80 -7.37
C ALA A 366 18.03 -12.68 -6.32
N LEU A 367 18.71 -12.96 -5.21
CA LEU A 367 18.90 -12.00 -4.12
C LEU A 367 20.35 -11.55 -4.02
N ILE A 368 20.54 -10.28 -3.68
CA ILE A 368 21.83 -9.75 -3.24
C ILE A 368 22.20 -10.28 -1.85
N SER A 369 23.50 -10.33 -1.57
CA SER A 369 24.03 -10.63 -0.25
C SER A 369 23.77 -9.50 0.76
N ALA A 370 23.92 -9.81 2.06
CA ALA A 370 23.78 -8.81 3.11
C ALA A 370 24.82 -7.68 3.00
N THR A 371 26.05 -8.00 2.59
CA THR A 371 27.09 -6.99 2.36
C THR A 371 26.73 -6.04 1.22
N GLU A 372 26.20 -6.56 0.11
CA GLU A 372 25.71 -5.74 -1.01
C GLU A 372 24.49 -4.91 -0.59
N ALA A 373 23.67 -5.38 0.35
CA ALA A 373 22.52 -4.61 0.84
C ALA A 373 22.96 -3.36 1.60
N VAL A 374 24.04 -3.46 2.38
CA VAL A 374 24.65 -2.30 3.04
C VAL A 374 25.15 -1.28 2.03
N GLU A 375 25.78 -1.74 0.94
CA GLU A 375 26.24 -0.86 -0.15
C GLU A 375 25.06 -0.23 -0.89
N ARG A 376 24.00 -1.01 -1.15
CA ARG A 376 22.79 -0.58 -1.85
C ARG A 376 22.01 0.48 -1.07
N TYR A 377 21.91 0.37 0.25
CA TYR A 377 21.24 1.38 1.07
C TYR A 377 21.85 2.79 0.91
N GLY A 378 23.13 2.87 0.55
CA GLY A 378 23.79 4.15 0.26
C GLY A 378 23.43 4.77 -1.10
N GLN A 379 22.67 4.06 -1.94
CA GLN A 379 22.20 4.54 -3.24
C GLN A 379 20.85 5.26 -3.07
N ARG A 380 20.65 6.36 -3.79
CA ARG A 380 19.44 7.19 -3.64
C ARG A 380 18.18 6.39 -3.96
N GLU A 381 18.29 5.50 -4.93
CA GLU A 381 17.24 4.64 -5.46
C GLU A 381 16.82 3.52 -4.51
N PHE A 382 17.52 3.33 -3.38
CA PHE A 382 17.24 2.26 -2.43
C PHE A 382 17.37 2.69 -0.96
N GLY A 383 17.45 4.01 -0.72
CA GLY A 383 17.37 4.57 0.62
C GLY A 383 15.95 4.45 1.20
N MET A 384 15.73 5.00 2.40
CA MET A 384 14.42 4.94 3.08
C MET A 384 13.26 5.49 2.24
N GLU A 385 13.56 6.36 1.27
CA GLU A 385 12.56 6.95 0.37
C GLU A 385 11.91 5.92 -0.57
N TYR A 386 12.50 4.74 -0.77
CA TYR A 386 12.02 3.75 -1.74
C TYR A 386 10.97 2.75 -1.21
N GLY A 387 10.30 3.08 -0.10
CA GLY A 387 8.96 2.56 0.21
C GLY A 387 8.87 1.06 0.54
N ILE A 388 9.95 0.45 1.03
CA ILE A 388 9.87 -0.90 1.61
C ILE A 388 9.54 -0.77 3.08
N THR A 389 8.43 -1.38 3.47
CA THR A 389 7.95 -1.37 4.85
C THR A 389 8.00 -2.77 5.43
N LEU A 390 8.64 -2.93 6.59
CA LEU A 390 8.58 -4.15 7.38
C LEU A 390 7.35 -4.11 8.31
N ASP A 391 6.81 -5.27 8.66
CA ASP A 391 5.59 -5.38 9.47
C ASP A 391 5.74 -4.66 10.83
N GLU A 392 6.90 -4.81 11.47
CA GLU A 392 7.24 -4.19 12.75
C GLU A 392 7.42 -2.66 12.69
N ASP A 393 7.79 -2.11 11.52
CA ASP A 393 7.94 -0.66 11.34
C ASP A 393 6.58 0.05 11.41
N VAL A 394 5.52 -0.66 11.01
CA VAL A 394 4.14 -0.18 11.05
C VAL A 394 3.53 -0.32 12.44
N GLU A 395 4.12 -1.03 13.40
CA GLU A 395 3.50 -1.16 14.73
C GLU A 395 4.00 -0.08 15.72
N SER A 396 5.20 0.45 15.50
CA SER A 396 5.86 1.33 16.49
C SER A 396 5.17 2.67 16.75
N TRP A 397 4.30 3.15 15.84
CA TRP A 397 3.57 4.41 16.05
C TRP A 397 2.39 4.30 17.02
N ALA A 398 1.91 3.07 17.31
CA ALA A 398 0.62 2.88 17.95
C ALA A 398 0.66 2.44 19.42
N THR A 399 1.69 1.69 19.86
CA THR A 399 1.58 0.97 21.15
C THR A 399 2.75 1.09 22.13
N ASP A 400 3.93 1.59 21.74
CA ASP A 400 5.01 1.70 22.73
C ASP A 400 6.13 2.70 22.36
N ALA A 401 5.81 3.99 22.47
CA ALA A 401 6.81 5.06 22.56
C ALA A 401 7.75 4.92 23.79
N THR A 402 7.51 3.95 24.69
CA THR A 402 8.16 3.92 26.02
C THR A 402 9.39 3.02 26.16
N THR A 403 9.76 2.27 25.12
CA THR A 403 11.01 1.49 25.10
C THR A 403 11.83 1.74 23.84
N MET A 404 12.11 3.01 23.54
CA MET A 404 13.29 3.32 22.75
C MET A 404 14.52 2.65 23.41
N PRO A 405 15.39 1.96 22.64
CA PRO A 405 16.71 1.58 23.14
C PRO A 405 17.34 2.81 23.76
N VAL A 406 17.83 2.67 25.00
CA VAL A 406 18.53 3.73 25.77
C VAL A 406 19.33 4.57 24.78
N GLU A 407 18.99 5.86 24.61
CA GLU A 407 19.78 6.79 23.80
C GLU A 407 21.24 6.52 24.14
N PRO A 408 22.03 5.96 23.20
CA PRO A 408 23.43 5.80 23.49
C PRO A 408 23.97 7.18 23.85
N ASP A 409 24.88 7.23 24.82
CA ASP A 409 25.45 8.47 25.35
C ASP A 409 26.34 9.09 24.24
N PHE A 410 25.70 9.70 23.23
CA PHE A 410 26.36 10.25 22.07
C PHE A 410 26.81 11.67 22.41
N THR A 411 28.11 11.89 22.40
CA THR A 411 28.65 13.24 22.58
C THR A 411 28.61 13.95 21.24
N MET A 412 27.63 14.84 21.05
CA MET A 412 27.58 15.69 19.85
C MET A 412 28.81 16.61 19.81
N PRO A 413 29.45 16.81 18.65
CA PRO A 413 30.49 17.81 18.50
C PRO A 413 29.93 19.19 18.88
N GLU A 414 30.72 20.01 19.58
CA GLU A 414 30.30 21.37 19.90
C GLU A 414 29.98 22.16 18.61
N PRO A 415 28.85 22.89 18.55
CA PRO A 415 28.49 23.66 17.38
C PRO A 415 29.55 24.73 17.09
N LEU A 416 29.99 24.81 15.83
CA LEU A 416 30.97 25.80 15.39
C LEU A 416 30.27 27.15 15.09
N PRO A 417 30.83 28.30 15.51
CA PRO A 417 30.31 29.62 15.13
C PRO A 417 30.34 29.80 13.61
N VAL A 418 29.24 30.29 13.01
CA VAL A 418 29.16 30.49 11.56
C VAL A 418 29.94 31.73 11.14
N GLU A 419 30.89 31.58 10.21
CA GLU A 419 31.66 32.68 9.62
C GLU A 419 31.47 32.75 8.09
N PRO A 420 31.50 33.94 7.46
CA PRO A 420 31.45 34.05 6.01
C PRO A 420 32.59 33.28 5.32
N GLY A 421 32.25 32.41 4.36
CA GLY A 421 33.22 31.56 3.66
C GLY A 421 33.60 30.27 4.41
N MET A 422 33.01 30.03 5.58
CA MET A 422 33.12 28.75 6.29
C MET A 422 32.51 27.62 5.45
N LYS A 423 33.18 26.45 5.42
CA LYS A 423 32.58 25.23 4.86
C LYS A 423 31.46 24.77 5.78
N ILE A 424 30.30 24.43 5.23
CA ILE A 424 29.14 23.96 6.00
C ILE A 424 29.51 22.63 6.68
N PRO A 425 29.55 22.57 8.02
CA PRO A 425 29.76 21.31 8.72
C PRO A 425 28.46 20.49 8.62
N LEU A 426 28.52 19.37 7.91
CA LEU A 426 27.46 18.37 7.90
C LEU A 426 27.87 17.24 8.83
N LEU A 427 27.01 16.90 9.78
CA LEU A 427 27.19 15.73 10.63
C LEU A 427 26.90 14.49 9.78
N LEU A 428 27.90 13.61 9.67
CA LEU A 428 27.77 12.30 9.05
C LEU A 428 27.92 11.25 10.14
N LYS A 429 26.90 10.41 10.33
CA LYS A 429 26.98 9.29 11.26
C LYS A 429 27.27 8.01 10.49
N GLU A 430 28.38 7.37 10.83
CA GLU A 430 28.68 6.02 10.33
C GLU A 430 28.14 5.01 11.32
N LYS A 431 27.32 4.07 10.85
CA LYS A 431 26.83 2.96 11.67
C LYS A 431 27.33 1.64 11.13
N VAL A 432 27.92 0.84 12.01
CA VAL A 432 28.37 -0.51 11.68
C VAL A 432 27.18 -1.45 11.78
N VAL A 433 26.87 -2.13 10.68
CA VAL A 433 25.84 -3.17 10.62
C VAL A 433 26.43 -4.46 11.18
N THR A 434 25.84 -4.96 12.26
CA THR A 434 26.28 -6.16 12.99
C THR A 434 25.36 -7.36 12.83
N GLY A 435 24.12 -7.14 12.40
CA GLY A 435 23.15 -8.18 12.09
C GLY A 435 22.55 -7.98 10.70
N ALA A 436 22.22 -9.08 10.04
CA ALA A 436 21.41 -9.06 8.83
C ALA A 436 20.48 -10.27 8.87
N GLU A 437 19.19 -10.00 8.79
CA GLU A 437 18.13 -11.01 8.74
C GLU A 437 17.40 -10.88 7.42
N LEU A 438 17.21 -12.00 6.71
CA LEU A 438 16.38 -12.03 5.51
C LEU A 438 14.93 -12.23 5.93
N THR A 439 14.10 -11.22 5.68
CA THR A 439 12.69 -11.20 6.04
C THR A 439 11.84 -10.81 4.82
N ARG A 440 10.57 -10.50 5.05
CA ARG A 440 9.64 -9.96 4.05
C ARG A 440 9.37 -8.49 4.32
N GLY A 441 9.32 -7.72 3.24
CA GLY A 441 8.75 -6.39 3.23
C GLY A 441 7.65 -6.29 2.20
N THR A 442 6.88 -5.22 2.29
CA THR A 442 5.92 -4.83 1.24
C THR A 442 6.50 -3.66 0.45
N ILE A 443 6.36 -3.70 -0.89
CA ILE A 443 6.67 -2.57 -1.78
C ILE A 443 5.44 -2.24 -2.64
N TRP A 444 5.26 -0.96 -2.91
CA TRP A 444 4.21 -0.44 -3.78
C TRP A 444 4.81 -0.09 -5.15
N GLY A 445 4.63 -0.98 -6.13
CA GLY A 445 5.06 -0.78 -7.51
C GLY A 445 3.93 -0.28 -8.41
N ASN A 446 4.24 0.04 -9.67
CA ASN A 446 3.24 0.24 -10.72
C ASN A 446 2.68 -1.11 -11.22
N THR A 447 2.20 -1.90 -10.28
CA THR A 447 1.56 -3.21 -10.48
C THR A 447 0.10 -3.11 -10.08
N GLY A 448 -0.65 -4.18 -10.28
CA GLY A 448 -2.04 -4.29 -9.80
C GLY A 448 -2.15 -4.40 -8.28
N GLY A 449 -1.43 -3.58 -7.51
CA GLY A 449 -1.38 -3.68 -6.05
C GLY A 449 0.01 -4.00 -5.50
N PRO A 450 0.12 -4.06 -4.17
CA PRO A 450 1.39 -4.18 -3.47
C PRO A 450 2.03 -5.57 -3.67
N LEU A 451 3.37 -5.62 -3.64
CA LEU A 451 4.14 -6.86 -3.74
C LEU A 451 4.79 -7.19 -2.40
N GLU A 452 4.73 -8.47 -2.02
CA GLU A 452 5.51 -8.99 -0.90
C GLU A 452 6.86 -9.48 -1.43
N VAL A 453 7.94 -8.84 -0.98
CA VAL A 453 9.29 -9.03 -1.51
C VAL A 453 10.27 -9.43 -0.41
N PRO A 454 11.30 -10.21 -0.74
CA PRO A 454 12.42 -10.43 0.16
C PRO A 454 13.12 -9.11 0.50
N ALA A 455 13.33 -8.87 1.79
CA ALA A 455 13.99 -7.68 2.31
C ALA A 455 15.05 -8.06 3.34
N TRP A 456 16.20 -7.37 3.32
CA TRP A 456 17.18 -7.47 4.38
C TRP A 456 16.83 -6.49 5.50
N LYS A 457 16.62 -7.01 6.72
CA LYS A 457 16.62 -6.23 7.96
C LYS A 457 18.05 -6.14 8.47
N LEU A 458 18.69 -5.00 8.27
CA LEU A 458 20.05 -4.72 8.70
C LEU A 458 20.02 -4.12 10.10
N THR A 459 20.65 -4.76 11.09
CA THR A 459 20.73 -4.26 12.48
C THR A 459 22.10 -3.67 12.76
N THR A 460 22.17 -2.49 13.38
CA THR A 460 23.41 -1.81 13.77
C THR A 460 23.74 -2.00 15.25
N GLU A 461 24.98 -1.68 15.66
CA GLU A 461 25.46 -1.83 17.06
C GLU A 461 24.59 -1.12 18.10
N ASP A 462 23.94 -0.02 17.73
CA ASP A 462 23.01 0.75 18.57
C ASP A 462 21.59 0.15 18.63
N GLY A 463 21.37 -1.01 18.00
CA GLY A 463 20.08 -1.70 17.99
C GLY A 463 19.08 -1.17 16.97
N MET A 464 19.47 -0.18 16.16
CA MET A 464 18.64 0.32 15.06
C MET A 464 18.60 -0.67 13.91
N HIS A 465 17.49 -0.68 13.16
CA HIS A 465 17.36 -1.48 11.96
C HIS A 465 17.02 -0.66 10.72
N TYR A 466 17.39 -1.20 9.57
CA TYR A 466 17.19 -0.59 8.25
C TYR A 466 16.73 -1.67 7.26
N ALA A 467 15.64 -1.41 6.54
CA ALA A 467 15.11 -2.31 5.53
C ALA A 467 15.76 -2.02 4.16
N VAL A 468 16.14 -3.08 3.44
CA VAL A 468 16.72 -2.96 2.08
C VAL A 468 16.12 -4.01 1.15
N LEU A 469 15.76 -3.63 -0.09
CA LEU A 469 15.31 -4.57 -1.11
C LEU A 469 16.37 -5.63 -1.37
N ALA A 470 16.03 -6.91 -1.15
CA ALA A 470 16.99 -7.99 -1.34
C ALA A 470 17.08 -8.46 -2.80
N LEU A 471 16.17 -8.05 -3.70
CA LEU A 471 16.19 -8.47 -5.11
C LEU A 471 17.43 -7.97 -5.86
N ALA A 472 18.11 -8.84 -6.61
CA ALA A 472 19.24 -8.45 -7.47
C ALA A 472 18.79 -7.56 -8.63
N ASP A 473 19.68 -6.72 -9.16
CA ASP A 473 19.33 -5.76 -10.23
C ASP A 473 18.78 -6.48 -11.47
N GLU A 474 19.30 -7.66 -11.80
CA GLU A 474 18.80 -8.50 -12.90
C GLU A 474 17.37 -9.05 -12.69
N SER A 475 16.85 -8.95 -11.47
CA SER A 475 15.49 -9.33 -11.09
C SER A 475 14.53 -8.15 -11.10
N ILE A 476 15.03 -6.93 -11.34
CA ILE A 476 14.24 -5.68 -11.34
C ILE A 476 14.08 -5.20 -12.78
N ASP A 477 12.82 -5.03 -13.21
CA ASP A 477 12.50 -4.35 -14.46
C ASP A 477 12.34 -2.85 -14.20
N TRP A 478 13.32 -2.07 -14.63
CA TRP A 478 13.33 -0.62 -14.41
C TRP A 478 12.42 0.08 -15.42
N GLN A 479 11.27 0.53 -14.93
CA GLN A 479 10.32 1.32 -15.72
C GLN A 479 10.61 2.81 -15.55
N SER A 480 10.89 3.50 -16.65
CA SER A 480 11.01 4.97 -16.68
C SER A 480 9.68 5.61 -17.00
N TRP A 481 9.29 6.65 -16.25
CA TRP A 481 8.16 7.51 -16.59
C TRP A 481 8.66 8.93 -16.88
N GLY A 482 8.49 9.38 -18.13
CA GLY A 482 8.99 10.67 -18.65
C GLY A 482 10.07 10.51 -19.73
N ASP A 483 10.03 11.37 -20.76
CA ASP A 483 11.14 11.60 -21.70
C ASP A 483 12.22 12.50 -21.08
#